data_AF-A0A950CN77-F1
#
_entry.id   AF-A0A950CN77-F1
#
_cell.length_a   1.000
_cell.length_b   1.000
_cell.length_c   1.000
_cell.angle_alpha   90.00
_cell.angle_beta   90.00
_cell.angle_gamma   90.00
#
_symmetry.space_group_name_H-M   'P 1'
#
loop_
_entity.id
_entity.type
_entity.pdbx_description
1 polymer ?
#
loop_
_entity_poly.entity_id
_entity_poly.type
_entity_poly.pdbx_seq_one_letter_code
_entity_poly.pdbx_strand_id
1 'polypeptide(L)' 'MHSDLVVGKRFPDLTLPDHRQQPTTLSELAGGYPLILSFYRGYW' A
#
# COMPACT_ATOMS: atom_id res chain seq x y z
N MET A 1 14.30 -7.53 4.20
CA MET A 1 13.11 -6.88 4.80
C MET A 1 13.50 -5.44 5.10
N HIS A 2 12.71 -4.45 4.71
CA HIS A 2 12.98 -3.06 5.09
C HIS A 2 12.90 -2.98 6.62
N SER A 3 13.97 -2.54 7.28
CA SER A 3 14.11 -2.54 8.75
C SER A 3 13.01 -1.77 9.48
N ASP A 4 12.34 -0.88 8.77
CA ASP A 4 11.46 0.13 9.33
C ASP A 4 9.99 -0.31 9.30
N LEU A 5 9.69 -1.44 8.63
CA LEU A 5 8.36 -2.07 8.61
C LEU A 5 8.18 -2.95 9.84
N VAL A 6 7.98 -2.31 11.00
CA VAL A 6 7.71 -2.96 12.28
C VAL A 6 6.29 -2.66 12.75
N VAL A 7 5.69 -3.58 13.51
CA VAL A 7 4.33 -3.44 14.03
C VAL A 7 4.22 -2.16 14.88
N GLY A 8 3.12 -1.41 14.69
CA GLY A 8 2.85 -0.15 15.39
C GLY A 8 3.51 1.08 14.77
N LYS A 9 4.40 0.94 13.78
CA LYS A 9 4.88 2.07 12.97
C LYS A 9 3.93 2.34 11.81
N ARG A 10 3.89 3.60 11.38
CA ARG A 10 3.13 4.02 10.20
C ARG A 10 3.73 3.36 8.96
N PHE A 11 2.90 2.65 8.21
CA PHE A 11 3.28 2.15 6.90
C PHE A 11 3.49 3.33 5.93
N PRO A 12 4.53 3.32 5.07
CA PRO A 12 4.80 4.41 4.14
C PRO A 12 3.63 4.64 3.19
N ASP A 13 3.36 5.90 2.86
CA ASP A 13 2.34 6.24 1.87
C ASP A 13 2.92 6.07 0.46
N LEU A 14 2.64 4.92 -0.16
CA LEU A 14 3.20 4.55 -1.46
C LEU A 14 2.31 5.09 -2.58
N THR A 15 2.94 5.60 -3.64
CA THR A 15 2.27 5.89 -4.91
C THR A 15 2.47 4.72 -5.87
N LEU A 16 1.38 4.05 -6.25
CA LEU A 16 1.40 2.89 -7.13
C LEU A 16 0.29 3.03 -8.20
N PRO A 17 0.45 2.42 -9.38
CA PRO A 17 -0.63 2.36 -10.36
C PRO A 17 -1.76 1.45 -9.86
N ASP A 18 -3.00 1.88 -10.05
CA ASP A 18 -4.19 1.09 -9.79
C ASP A 18 -4.45 0.06 -10.92
N HIS A 19 -5.57 -0.66 -10.82
CA HIS A 19 -6.02 -1.62 -11.84
C HIS A 19 -6.32 -0.98 -13.22
N ARG A 20 -6.35 0.35 -13.31
CA ARG A 20 -6.56 1.15 -14.52
C ARG A 20 -5.27 1.85 -14.98
N GLN A 21 -4.13 1.51 -14.38
CA GLN A 21 -2.82 2.13 -14.61
C GLN A 21 -2.75 3.61 -14.20
N GLN A 22 -3.67 4.07 -13.36
CA GLN A 22 -3.66 5.43 -12.85
C GLN A 22 -2.84 5.50 -11.55
N PRO A 23 -1.94 6.48 -11.40
CA PRO A 23 -1.21 6.66 -10.16
C PRO A 23 -2.19 7.02 -9.03
N THR A 24 -2.10 6.32 -7.91
CA THR A 24 -2.86 6.60 -6.69
C THR A 24 -2.00 6.35 -5.46
N THR A 25 -2.30 7.04 -4.35
CA THR A 25 -1.63 6.81 -3.07
C THR A 25 -2.41 5.85 -2.18
N LEU A 26 -1.74 5.22 -1.21
CA LEU A 26 -2.43 4.39 -0.21
C LEU A 26 -3.37 5.22 0.66
N SER A 27 -3.01 6.47 0.98
CA SER A 27 -3.85 7.36 1.76
C SER A 27 -5.13 7.78 1.03
N GLU A 28 -5.05 8.04 -0.28
CA GLU A 28 -6.22 8.27 -1.14
C GLU A 28 -7.13 7.05 -1.19
N LEU A 29 -6.56 5.86 -1.41
CA LEU A 29 -7.32 4.60 -1.43
C LEU A 29 -7.99 4.28 -0.09
N ALA A 30 -7.32 4.57 1.02
CA ALA A 30 -7.87 4.36 2.35
C ALA A 30 -9.04 5.30 2.67
N GLY A 31 -9.04 6.52 2.11
CA GLY A 31 -10.12 7.51 2.32
C GLY A 31 -10.36 7.85 3.80
N GLY A 32 -9.34 7.70 4.66
CA GLY A 32 -9.44 7.89 6.11
C GLY A 32 -9.91 6.67 6.91
N TYR A 33 -10.14 5.52 6.28
CA TYR A 33 -10.55 4.27 6.92
C TYR A 33 -9.37 3.31 7.12
N PRO A 34 -9.49 2.32 8.02
CA PRO A 34 -8.52 1.23 8.12
C PRO A 34 -8.37 0.48 6.78
N LEU A 35 -7.13 0.17 6.40
CA LEU A 35 -6.77 -0.48 5.15
C LEU A 35 -5.99 -1.79 5.42
N ILE A 36 -6.32 -2.84 4.67
CA ILE A 36 -5.52 -4.07 4.63
C ILE A 36 -4.72 -4.09 3.33
N LEU A 37 -3.40 -4.26 3.44
CA LEU A 37 -2.50 -4.45 2.30
C LEU A 37 -2.11 -5.92 2.20
N SER A 38 -2.31 -6.52 1.02
CA SER A 38 -1.88 -7.88 0.74
C SER A 38 -0.91 -7.89 -0.43
N PHE A 39 0.30 -8.40 -0.20
CA PHE A 39 1.37 -8.44 -1.19
C PHE A 39 1.52 -9.86 -1.73
N TYR A 40 1.59 -9.97 -3.05
CA TYR A 40 1.77 -11.24 -3.76
C TYR A 40 2.90 -11.08 -4.77
N ARG A 41 3.60 -12.17 -5.11
CA ARG A 41 4.73 -12.14 -6.07
C ARG A 41 4.31 -11.89 -7.53
N GLY A 42 3.00 -11.94 -7.82
CA GLY A 42 2.44 -11.85 -9.16
C GLY A 42 1.61 -13.08 -9.53
N TYR A 43 0.86 -12.97 -10.63
CA TYR A 43 0.21 -14.10 -11.29
C TYR A 43 1.25 -14.90 -12.11
N TRP A 44 1.02 -16.20 -12.28
CA TRP A 44 1.86 -17.10 -13.11
C TRP A 44 1.79 -16.75 -14.60
#